data_AF-A0A3D9ULN7-F1
#
_entry.id   AF-A0A3D9ULN7-F1
#
_cell.length_a   1.000
_cell.length_b   1.000
_cell.length_c   1.000
_cell.angle_alpha   90.00
_cell.angle_beta   90.00
_cell.angle_gamma   90.00
#
_symmetry.space_group_name_H-M   'P 1'
#
loop_
_entity.id
_entity.type
_entity.pdbx_description
1 polymer ?
#
loop_
_entity_poly.entity_id
_entity_poly.type
_entity_poly.pdbx_seq_one_letter_code
_entity_poly.pdbx_strand_id
1 'polypeptide(L)'
;MKRRTVAKGMGWAAPVVALASAAPPAAASLRKDPGINGWVLNSPTSLGSCKYTLKVDSTVNGNGPDGAPFGLYLYDVQSSAVISNAVLTYWIIGNQTATWATNSGHSTCWSGPVRGTPATKADGLVYTPYVFTYTCPINPASVSADGRLRLGGFNVTATFTQPDNLCNNVTYWTQRSITIDQDGVGSQPAADLTFERRNGTLGPYTGSRAPQARSASGSDSVGTAGTAVSAAAS
;
A
#
# COMPACT_ATOMS: atom_id res chain seq x y z
N MET A 1 39.81 -64.81 -17.72
CA MET A 1 38.96 -63.63 -18.00
C MET A 1 37.67 -63.75 -17.21
N LYS A 2 37.61 -63.31 -15.94
CA LYS A 2 36.96 -62.07 -15.45
C LYS A 2 35.80 -61.47 -16.29
N ARG A 3 34.59 -61.58 -15.72
CA ARG A 3 33.41 -60.65 -15.69
C ARG A 3 32.57 -60.50 -16.96
N ARG A 4 31.24 -60.29 -16.93
CA ARG A 4 30.15 -60.43 -15.94
C ARG A 4 28.81 -60.25 -16.71
N THR A 5 27.78 -60.82 -16.12
CA THR A 5 26.36 -60.89 -16.43
C THR A 5 25.58 -59.55 -16.53
N VAL A 6 24.37 -59.69 -17.07
CA VAL A 6 23.05 -59.05 -16.81
C VAL A 6 22.61 -57.73 -17.48
N ALA A 7 21.38 -57.84 -17.99
CA ALA A 7 20.23 -56.92 -17.89
C ALA A 7 20.05 -55.84 -18.97
N LYS A 8 19.25 -56.18 -20.00
CA LYS A 8 18.34 -55.22 -20.63
C LYS A 8 17.20 -54.93 -19.64
N GLY A 9 17.35 -53.86 -18.86
CA GLY A 9 16.26 -53.32 -18.04
C GLY A 9 15.30 -52.52 -18.92
N MET A 10 14.02 -52.88 -18.88
CA MET A 10 12.91 -52.14 -19.49
C MET A 10 12.77 -50.80 -18.76
N GLY A 11 13.00 -49.69 -19.47
CA GLY A 11 12.65 -48.36 -19.00
C GLY A 11 11.15 -48.15 -19.15
N TRP A 12 10.40 -48.36 -18.06
CA TRP A 12 9.01 -47.93 -17.97
C TRP A 12 8.98 -46.41 -17.89
N ALA A 13 8.20 -45.77 -18.77
CA ALA A 13 7.95 -44.34 -18.76
C ALA A 13 7.33 -43.94 -17.42
N ALA A 14 8.02 -43.12 -16.63
CA ALA A 14 7.44 -42.51 -15.46
C ALA A 14 6.43 -41.43 -15.92
N PRO A 15 5.18 -41.43 -15.44
CA PRO A 15 4.30 -40.31 -15.68
C PRO A 15 4.86 -39.08 -14.95
N VAL A 16 5.23 -38.05 -15.70
CA VAL A 16 5.50 -36.72 -15.13
C VAL A 16 4.16 -36.16 -14.70
N VAL A 17 3.85 -36.27 -13.41
CA VAL A 17 2.75 -35.50 -12.83
C VAL A 17 3.23 -34.05 -12.76
N ALA A 18 2.85 -33.25 -13.76
CA ALA A 18 2.89 -31.81 -13.63
C ALA A 18 1.88 -31.42 -12.55
N LEU A 19 2.36 -31.19 -11.33
CA LEU A 19 1.57 -30.55 -10.28
C LEU A 19 1.36 -29.09 -10.72
N ALA A 20 0.33 -28.87 -11.53
CA ALA A 20 -0.31 -27.57 -11.56
C ALA A 20 -0.95 -27.41 -10.18
N SER A 21 -0.27 -26.74 -9.26
CA SER A 21 -0.93 -26.21 -8.08
C SER A 21 -1.89 -25.14 -8.58
N ALA A 22 -3.11 -25.55 -8.93
CA ALA A 22 -4.24 -24.64 -8.91
C ALA A 22 -4.31 -24.19 -7.45
N ALA A 23 -3.72 -23.02 -7.15
CA ALA A 23 -4.00 -22.34 -5.91
C ALA A 23 -5.53 -22.34 -5.79
N PRO A 24 -6.11 -22.78 -4.67
CA PRO A 24 -7.54 -22.65 -4.47
C PRO A 24 -7.91 -21.22 -4.80
N PRO A 25 -8.97 -20.95 -5.58
CA PRO A 25 -9.62 -19.65 -5.49
C PRO A 25 -10.19 -19.63 -4.07
N ALA A 26 -9.34 -19.35 -3.08
CA ALA A 26 -9.80 -18.71 -1.89
C ALA A 26 -10.52 -17.50 -2.44
N ALA A 27 -11.85 -17.50 -2.33
CA ALA A 27 -12.62 -16.29 -2.43
C ALA A 27 -12.05 -15.40 -1.35
N ALA A 28 -11.00 -14.65 -1.69
CA ALA A 28 -10.44 -13.63 -0.86
C ALA A 28 -11.56 -12.60 -0.79
N SER A 29 -12.34 -12.67 0.29
CA SER A 29 -13.44 -11.74 0.51
C SER A 29 -12.90 -10.33 0.35
N LEU A 30 -13.67 -9.50 -0.36
CA LEU A 30 -13.35 -8.10 -0.56
C LEU A 30 -13.03 -7.44 0.78
N ARG A 31 -11.77 -7.10 1.01
CA ARG A 31 -11.36 -6.43 2.23
C ARG A 31 -11.81 -4.97 2.14
N LYS A 32 -12.77 -4.59 2.99
CA LYS A 32 -13.16 -3.20 3.20
C LYS A 32 -12.35 -2.66 4.37
N ASP A 33 -11.21 -2.06 4.07
CA ASP A 33 -10.43 -1.40 5.10
C ASP A 33 -10.98 0.01 5.36
N PRO A 34 -10.98 0.50 6.61
CA PRO A 34 -11.25 1.91 6.85
C PRO A 34 -10.25 2.80 6.09
N GLY A 35 -10.75 3.79 5.35
CA GLY A 35 -9.92 4.78 4.63
C GLY A 35 -9.86 4.57 3.11
N ILE A 36 -8.72 4.92 2.49
CA ILE A 36 -8.55 4.85 1.02
C ILE A 36 -8.27 3.41 0.56
N ASN A 37 -9.27 2.81 -0.08
CA ASN A 37 -9.27 1.44 -0.60
C ASN A 37 -8.90 1.36 -2.09
N GLY A 38 -8.84 0.12 -2.59
CA GLY A 38 -8.69 -0.22 -4.00
C GLY A 38 -7.26 -0.52 -4.43
N TRP A 39 -7.12 -1.16 -5.60
CA TRP A 39 -5.83 -1.57 -6.14
C TRP A 39 -5.20 -0.52 -7.03
N VAL A 40 -3.88 -0.44 -6.94
CA VAL A 40 -3.03 0.36 -7.80
C VAL A 40 -1.96 -0.56 -8.37
N LEU A 41 -1.87 -0.63 -9.69
CA LEU A 41 -0.85 -1.42 -10.37
C LEU A 41 0.49 -0.70 -10.27
N ASN A 42 1.49 -1.40 -9.73
CA ASN A 42 2.84 -0.88 -9.59
C ASN A 42 3.78 -1.71 -10.47
N SER A 43 4.42 -1.08 -11.45
CA SER A 43 5.27 -1.74 -12.46
C SER A 43 6.66 -1.12 -12.47
N PRO A 44 7.63 -1.69 -11.72
CA PRO A 44 9.02 -1.26 -11.81
C PRO A 44 9.66 -1.75 -13.11
N THR A 45 10.56 -0.97 -13.71
CA THR A 45 11.33 -1.37 -14.90
C THR A 45 12.76 -0.87 -14.78
N SER A 46 13.74 -1.75 -15.02
CA SER A 46 15.15 -1.40 -15.06
C SER A 46 15.48 -0.62 -16.34
N LEU A 47 16.24 0.46 -16.19
CA LEU A 47 16.83 1.23 -17.28
C LEU A 47 18.34 0.98 -17.42
N GLY A 48 18.90 0.03 -16.64
CA GLY A 48 20.35 -0.21 -16.54
C GLY A 48 21.04 0.72 -15.53
N SER A 49 22.26 0.35 -15.13
CA SER A 49 23.13 1.17 -14.26
C SER A 49 22.43 1.74 -13.01
N CYS A 50 21.75 0.87 -12.25
CA CYS A 50 20.99 1.21 -11.04
C CYS A 50 19.82 2.19 -11.25
N LYS A 51 19.47 2.51 -12.50
CA LYS A 51 18.37 3.41 -12.84
C LYS A 51 17.09 2.62 -13.10
N TYR A 52 15.97 3.14 -12.58
CA TYR A 52 14.66 2.49 -12.66
C TYR A 52 13.57 3.49 -12.98
N THR A 53 12.48 2.95 -13.53
CA THR A 53 11.17 3.59 -13.47
C THR A 53 10.25 2.79 -12.54
N LEU A 54 9.29 3.47 -11.93
CA LEU A 54 8.16 2.87 -11.22
C LEU A 54 6.89 3.51 -11.75
N LYS A 55 6.16 2.79 -12.61
CA LYS A 55 4.82 3.21 -13.05
C LYS A 55 3.79 2.82 -12.00
N VAL A 56 2.93 3.76 -11.67
CA VAL A 56 1.84 3.62 -10.70
C VAL A 56 0.53 3.94 -11.41
N ASP A 57 -0.37 2.97 -11.51
CA ASP A 57 -1.57 3.10 -12.33
C ASP A 57 -2.81 2.54 -11.62
N SER A 58 -3.71 3.42 -11.19
CA SER A 58 -5.00 3.06 -10.61
C SER A 58 -6.13 3.05 -11.65
N THR A 59 -5.83 3.31 -12.93
CA THR A 59 -6.83 3.51 -13.99
C THR A 59 -7.02 2.28 -14.86
N VAL A 60 -6.26 1.22 -14.59
CA VAL A 60 -6.36 -0.05 -15.30
C VAL A 60 -7.71 -0.72 -15.03
N ASN A 61 -8.21 -1.46 -16.02
CA ASN A 61 -9.44 -2.24 -15.89
C ASN A 61 -9.17 -3.57 -15.16
N GLY A 62 -10.22 -4.12 -14.56
CA GLY A 62 -10.18 -5.42 -13.88
C GLY A 62 -10.07 -5.32 -12.35
N ASN A 63 -9.68 -6.43 -11.74
CA ASN A 63 -9.70 -6.61 -10.29
C ASN A 63 -8.34 -7.07 -9.80
N GLY A 64 -7.98 -6.65 -8.58
CA GLY A 64 -6.81 -7.14 -7.88
C GLY A 64 -7.03 -8.52 -7.25
N PRO A 65 -6.01 -9.06 -6.55
CA PRO A 65 -6.03 -10.41 -5.98
C PRO A 65 -7.17 -10.73 -5.00
N ASP A 66 -7.79 -9.73 -4.38
CA ASP A 66 -8.93 -9.88 -3.45
C ASP A 66 -10.29 -9.60 -4.11
N GLY A 67 -10.33 -9.55 -5.45
CA GLY A 67 -11.53 -9.22 -6.21
C GLY A 67 -11.94 -7.75 -6.13
N ALA A 68 -11.22 -6.87 -5.43
CA ALA A 68 -11.49 -5.43 -5.45
C ALA A 68 -11.06 -4.82 -6.81
N PRO A 69 -11.85 -3.93 -7.41
CA PRO A 69 -11.45 -3.26 -8.64
C PRO A 69 -10.22 -2.38 -8.42
N PHE A 70 -9.49 -2.11 -9.51
CA PHE A 70 -8.49 -1.05 -9.50
C PHE A 70 -9.13 0.33 -9.32
N GLY A 71 -8.40 1.21 -8.66
CA GLY A 71 -8.83 2.56 -8.33
C GLY A 71 -8.49 2.96 -6.90
N LEU A 72 -8.80 4.21 -6.59
CA LEU A 72 -8.74 4.78 -5.25
C LEU A 72 -10.14 5.22 -4.87
N TYR A 73 -10.69 4.62 -3.81
CA TYR A 73 -12.06 4.90 -3.41
C TYR A 73 -12.30 4.62 -1.92
N LEU A 74 -13.41 5.11 -1.41
CA LEU A 74 -13.90 4.86 -0.07
C LEU A 74 -15.12 3.93 -0.12
N TYR A 75 -15.26 3.09 0.90
CA TYR A 75 -16.46 2.27 1.14
C TYR A 75 -17.29 2.84 2.28
N ASP A 76 -18.58 2.48 2.30
CA ASP A 76 -19.49 2.67 3.43
C ASP A 76 -19.51 4.12 3.96
N VAL A 77 -19.46 5.08 3.03
CA VAL A 77 -19.47 6.52 3.33
C VAL A 77 -20.90 6.97 3.63
N GLN A 78 -21.11 7.57 4.82
CA GLN A 78 -22.38 8.20 5.16
C GLN A 78 -22.56 9.52 4.40
N SER A 79 -23.79 9.85 4.01
CA SER A 79 -24.08 11.07 3.25
C SER A 79 -23.78 12.36 4.03
N SER A 80 -23.76 12.31 5.35
CA SER A 80 -23.43 13.41 6.26
C SER A 80 -21.94 13.50 6.60
N ALA A 81 -21.11 12.58 6.12
CA ALA A 81 -19.71 12.51 6.50
C ALA A 81 -18.93 13.76 6.07
N VAL A 82 -17.92 14.16 6.84
CA VAL A 82 -16.93 15.17 6.42
C VAL A 82 -15.62 14.46 6.17
N ILE A 83 -15.12 14.53 4.92
CA ILE A 83 -13.96 13.79 4.47
C ILE A 83 -12.89 14.75 3.96
N SER A 84 -11.68 14.62 4.48
CA SER A 84 -10.57 15.54 4.17
C SER A 84 -9.21 14.87 4.29
N ASN A 85 -8.15 15.62 3.96
CA ASN A 85 -6.75 15.22 4.15
C ASN A 85 -6.37 13.88 3.50
N ALA A 86 -6.94 13.58 2.33
CA ALA A 86 -6.57 12.38 1.58
C ALA A 86 -5.15 12.54 1.02
N VAL A 87 -4.26 11.63 1.41
CA VAL A 87 -2.83 11.64 1.09
C VAL A 87 -2.39 10.25 0.64
N LEU A 88 -1.54 10.21 -0.39
CA LEU A 88 -0.80 9.02 -0.79
C LEU A 88 0.70 9.30 -0.66
N THR A 89 1.42 8.40 0.00
CA THR A 89 2.88 8.50 0.11
C THR A 89 3.53 7.26 -0.47
N TYR A 90 4.40 7.48 -1.45
CA TYR A 90 5.31 6.47 -1.97
C TYR A 90 6.66 6.62 -1.28
N TRP A 91 7.01 5.64 -0.45
CA TRP A 91 8.31 5.54 0.19
C TRP A 91 9.19 4.64 -0.66
N ILE A 92 10.16 5.18 -1.38
CA ILE A 92 11.08 4.37 -2.21
C ILE A 92 12.36 4.12 -1.43
N ILE A 93 12.84 2.88 -1.41
CA ILE A 93 14.03 2.48 -0.63
C ILE A 93 15.25 3.33 -1.00
N GLY A 94 16.07 3.65 0.00
CA GLY A 94 17.27 4.46 -0.14
C GLY A 94 17.01 5.97 0.03
N ASN A 95 18.11 6.71 0.19
CA ASN A 95 18.11 8.16 0.06
C ASN A 95 18.39 8.50 -1.40
N GLN A 96 17.32 8.76 -2.16
CA GLN A 96 17.40 9.04 -3.59
C GLN A 96 16.48 10.21 -3.97
N THR A 97 16.62 10.68 -5.21
CA THR A 97 15.72 11.68 -5.80
C THR A 97 15.06 11.10 -7.05
N ALA A 98 13.74 11.10 -7.06
CA ALA A 98 12.91 10.65 -8.17
C ALA A 98 12.27 11.84 -8.88
N THR A 99 12.34 11.82 -10.20
CA THR A 99 11.54 12.71 -11.05
C THR A 99 10.23 12.01 -11.36
N TRP A 100 9.11 12.71 -11.18
CA TRP A 100 7.77 12.17 -11.41
C TRP A 100 7.11 12.86 -12.59
N ALA A 101 6.47 12.06 -13.44
CA ALA A 101 5.62 12.54 -14.52
C ALA A 101 4.19 12.04 -14.32
N THR A 102 3.21 12.88 -14.62
CA THR A 102 1.81 12.48 -14.74
C THR A 102 1.58 11.83 -16.10
N ASN A 103 0.73 10.81 -16.11
CA ASN A 103 0.30 10.13 -17.34
C ASN A 103 -1.17 10.45 -17.63
N SER A 104 -1.62 10.06 -18.83
CA SER A 104 -3.04 10.12 -19.17
C SER A 104 -3.89 9.35 -18.13
N GLY A 105 -5.03 9.94 -17.76
CA GLY A 105 -5.90 9.41 -16.70
C GLY A 105 -5.51 9.80 -15.28
N HIS A 106 -4.42 10.54 -15.07
CA HIS A 106 -4.15 11.17 -13.78
C HIS A 106 -5.16 12.30 -13.51
N SER A 107 -5.85 12.24 -12.38
CA SER A 107 -6.78 13.28 -11.96
C SER A 107 -6.03 14.54 -11.56
N THR A 108 -6.53 15.70 -11.98
CA THR A 108 -6.02 17.00 -11.54
C THR A 108 -6.27 17.27 -10.05
N CYS A 109 -7.09 16.44 -9.39
CA CYS A 109 -7.32 16.51 -7.96
C CYS A 109 -6.18 15.92 -7.13
N TRP A 110 -5.29 15.12 -7.72
CA TRP A 110 -4.05 14.71 -7.06
C TRP A 110 -2.94 15.68 -7.41
N SER A 111 -2.22 16.17 -6.40
CA SER A 111 -1.07 17.05 -6.60
C SER A 111 0.09 16.33 -7.28
N GLY A 112 1.10 17.08 -7.71
CA GLY A 112 2.44 16.52 -7.89
C GLY A 112 3.04 16.07 -6.55
N PRO A 113 4.05 15.18 -6.56
CA PRO A 113 4.65 14.71 -5.32
C PRO A 113 5.57 15.76 -4.69
N VAL A 114 5.50 15.86 -3.37
CA VAL A 114 6.49 16.57 -2.56
C VAL A 114 7.44 15.53 -1.95
N ARG A 115 8.74 15.66 -2.24
CA ARG A 115 9.78 14.83 -1.62
C ARG A 115 9.96 15.26 -0.16
N GLY A 116 9.87 14.31 0.77
CA GLY A 116 10.15 14.56 2.18
C GLY A 116 11.54 14.10 2.62
N THR A 117 11.80 14.16 3.92
CA THR A 117 13.04 13.68 4.54
C THR A 117 13.05 12.14 4.59
N PRO A 118 14.13 11.47 4.16
CA PRO A 118 14.25 10.02 4.28
C PRO A 118 14.13 9.56 5.74
N ALA A 119 13.45 8.43 5.95
CA ALA A 119 13.21 7.87 7.28
C ALA A 119 13.32 6.34 7.28
N THR A 120 13.64 5.77 8.43
CA THR A 120 13.66 4.32 8.64
C THR A 120 12.24 3.78 8.80
N LYS A 121 11.86 2.78 8.01
CA LYS A 121 10.55 2.10 8.10
C LYS A 121 10.64 0.85 8.99
N ALA A 122 9.51 0.18 9.20
CA ALA A 122 9.38 -0.96 10.12
C ALA A 122 10.27 -2.17 9.79
N ASP A 123 10.78 -2.28 8.56
CA ASP A 123 11.75 -3.30 8.16
C ASP A 123 13.21 -2.91 8.44
N GLY A 124 13.45 -1.78 9.11
CA GLY A 124 14.77 -1.31 9.50
C GLY A 124 15.56 -0.64 8.37
N LEU A 125 14.97 -0.46 7.19
CA LEU A 125 15.63 0.16 6.03
C LEU A 125 15.18 1.63 5.88
N VAL A 126 16.05 2.45 5.29
CA VAL A 126 15.76 3.87 5.01
C VAL A 126 15.00 3.98 3.69
N TYR A 127 13.95 4.82 3.67
CA TYR A 127 13.15 5.12 2.49
C TYR A 127 12.96 6.63 2.34
N THR A 128 12.95 7.11 1.10
CA THR A 128 12.60 8.50 0.75
C THR A 128 11.09 8.60 0.45
N PRO A 129 10.33 9.45 1.16
CA PRO A 129 8.91 9.66 0.88
C PRO A 129 8.66 10.65 -0.26
N TYR A 130 7.65 10.36 -1.07
CA TYR A 130 7.04 11.24 -2.07
C TYR A 130 5.55 11.33 -1.80
N VAL A 131 5.09 12.51 -1.37
CA VAL A 131 3.73 12.75 -0.84
C VAL A 131 2.87 13.42 -1.89
N PHE A 132 1.74 12.81 -2.21
CA PHE A 132 0.70 13.32 -3.09
C PHE A 132 -0.53 13.66 -2.26
N THR A 133 -1.07 14.87 -2.42
CA THR A 133 -2.24 15.34 -1.67
C THR A 133 -3.43 15.47 -2.60
N TYR A 134 -4.60 15.03 -2.15
CA TYR A 134 -5.86 15.28 -2.85
C TYR A 134 -6.36 16.69 -2.51
N THR A 135 -6.62 17.51 -3.52
CA THR A 135 -6.92 18.94 -3.36
C THR A 135 -8.36 19.31 -3.72
N CYS A 136 -9.10 18.43 -4.38
CA CYS A 136 -10.51 18.68 -4.68
C CYS A 136 -11.40 18.39 -3.47
N PRO A 137 -12.61 18.99 -3.41
CA PRO A 137 -13.63 18.60 -2.45
C PRO A 137 -13.99 17.11 -2.57
N ILE A 138 -14.16 16.44 -1.44
CA ILE A 138 -14.64 15.05 -1.37
C ILE A 138 -16.09 15.09 -0.90
N ASN A 139 -17.03 14.90 -1.83
CA ASN A 139 -18.47 14.98 -1.52
C ASN A 139 -19.07 13.57 -1.28
N PRO A 140 -19.49 13.24 -0.04
CA PRO A 140 -20.14 11.98 0.29
C PRO A 140 -21.38 11.65 -0.54
N ALA A 141 -22.10 12.67 -1.04
CA ALA A 141 -23.27 12.46 -1.89
C ALA A 141 -22.91 11.94 -3.30
N SER A 142 -21.62 11.92 -3.66
CA SER A 142 -21.12 11.42 -4.95
C SER A 142 -20.74 9.93 -4.93
N VAL A 143 -21.21 9.16 -3.94
CA VAL A 143 -21.09 7.70 -3.93
C VAL A 143 -21.79 7.14 -5.17
N SER A 144 -21.06 6.39 -5.98
CA SER A 144 -21.62 5.76 -7.18
C SER A 144 -22.48 4.55 -6.84
N ALA A 145 -23.30 4.10 -7.81
CA ALA A 145 -24.25 3.01 -7.61
C ALA A 145 -23.63 1.68 -7.16
N ASP A 146 -22.31 1.50 -7.35
CA ASP A 146 -21.55 0.34 -6.86
C ASP A 146 -21.13 0.45 -5.37
N GLY A 147 -21.58 1.50 -4.67
CA GLY A 147 -21.30 1.76 -3.26
C GLY A 147 -19.95 2.41 -2.99
N ARG A 148 -19.25 2.91 -4.02
CA ARG A 148 -17.91 3.50 -3.88
C ARG A 148 -17.90 4.99 -4.16
N LEU A 149 -17.21 5.74 -3.31
CA LEU A 149 -16.83 7.14 -3.59
C LEU A 149 -15.42 7.15 -4.17
N ARG A 150 -15.25 7.54 -5.44
CA ARG A 150 -13.97 7.52 -6.14
C ARG A 150 -13.18 8.81 -5.98
N LEU A 151 -11.87 8.69 -5.76
CA LEU A 151 -10.93 9.82 -5.62
C LEU A 151 -10.20 10.12 -6.94
N GLY A 152 -10.87 9.94 -8.08
CA GLY A 152 -10.28 10.10 -9.41
C GLY A 152 -9.19 9.07 -9.75
N GLY A 153 -8.63 9.19 -10.96
CA GLY A 153 -7.53 8.35 -11.42
C GLY A 153 -6.18 8.80 -10.87
N PHE A 154 -5.29 7.86 -10.60
CA PHE A 154 -3.91 8.10 -10.18
C PHE A 154 -2.96 7.35 -11.10
N ASN A 155 -2.42 8.07 -12.09
CA ASN A 155 -1.49 7.52 -13.07
C ASN A 155 -0.20 8.35 -13.15
N VAL A 156 0.89 7.85 -12.60
CA VAL A 156 2.17 8.56 -12.56
C VAL A 156 3.34 7.61 -12.84
N THR A 157 4.50 8.17 -13.17
CA THR A 157 5.74 7.39 -13.33
C THR A 157 6.89 8.11 -12.65
N ALA A 158 7.51 7.44 -11.69
CA ALA A 158 8.78 7.88 -11.11
C ALA A 158 9.93 7.38 -11.97
N THR A 159 10.98 8.19 -12.13
CA THR A 159 12.30 7.78 -12.63
C THR A 159 13.35 8.17 -11.59
N PHE A 160 14.20 7.23 -11.20
CA PHE A 160 15.22 7.44 -10.18
C PHE A 160 16.43 6.53 -10.37
N THR A 161 17.52 6.88 -9.70
CA THR A 161 18.72 6.05 -9.61
C THR A 161 18.87 5.57 -8.17
N GLN A 162 19.03 4.27 -7.97
CA GLN A 162 19.30 3.69 -6.66
C GLN A 162 20.74 3.96 -6.21
N PRO A 163 20.98 4.13 -4.91
CA PRO A 163 22.32 4.09 -4.35
C PRO A 163 23.02 2.76 -4.68
N ASP A 164 24.34 2.77 -4.81
CA ASP A 164 25.12 1.60 -5.27
C ASP A 164 24.85 0.32 -4.45
N ASN A 165 24.73 0.45 -3.13
CA ASN A 165 24.44 -0.67 -2.22
C ASN A 165 23.00 -1.20 -2.33
N LEU A 166 22.13 -0.51 -3.07
CA LEU A 166 20.73 -0.86 -3.34
C LEU A 166 20.44 -0.96 -4.84
N CYS A 167 21.49 -1.03 -5.68
CA CYS A 167 21.39 -0.95 -7.13
C CYS A 167 20.30 -1.86 -7.72
N ASN A 168 20.12 -3.08 -7.21
CA ASN A 168 19.14 -4.04 -7.73
C ASN A 168 17.87 -4.16 -6.87
N ASN A 169 17.62 -3.20 -5.98
CA ASN A 169 16.52 -3.23 -5.02
C ASN A 169 15.52 -2.10 -5.28
N VAL A 170 14.36 -2.44 -5.87
CA VAL A 170 13.23 -1.52 -6.05
C VAL A 170 12.13 -1.91 -5.08
N THR A 171 12.40 -1.76 -3.79
CA THR A 171 11.41 -1.92 -2.73
C THR A 171 10.78 -0.57 -2.39
N TYR A 172 9.48 -0.57 -2.14
CA TYR A 172 8.75 0.62 -1.77
C TYR A 172 7.62 0.31 -0.78
N TRP A 173 7.25 1.30 0.02
CA TRP A 173 6.01 1.29 0.78
C TRP A 173 5.00 2.23 0.14
N THR A 174 3.77 1.76 0.01
CA THR A 174 2.62 2.61 -0.30
C THR A 174 1.88 2.87 0.99
N GLN A 175 1.78 4.13 1.38
CA GLN A 175 0.99 4.58 2.51
C GLN A 175 -0.17 5.43 2.00
N ARG A 176 -1.35 5.27 2.59
CA ARG A 176 -2.55 6.03 2.29
C ARG A 176 -3.13 6.53 3.60
N SER A 177 -3.45 7.80 3.66
CA SER A 177 -4.02 8.44 4.85
C SER A 177 -5.21 9.29 4.46
N ILE A 178 -6.23 9.34 5.32
CA ILE A 178 -7.42 10.18 5.14
C ILE A 178 -8.08 10.46 6.49
N THR A 179 -8.64 11.65 6.65
CA THR A 179 -9.46 12.00 7.81
C THR A 179 -10.93 11.82 7.43
N ILE A 180 -11.67 11.04 8.22
CA ILE A 180 -13.12 10.85 8.04
C ILE A 180 -13.85 11.10 9.35
N ASP A 181 -14.73 12.07 9.31
CA ASP A 181 -15.80 12.27 10.28
C ASP A 181 -17.08 11.63 9.71
N GLN A 182 -17.58 10.56 10.35
CA GLN A 182 -18.68 9.78 9.78
C GLN A 182 -20.04 10.42 10.04
N ASP A 183 -20.25 11.07 11.18
CA ASP A 183 -21.52 11.73 11.54
C ASP A 183 -21.49 13.26 11.36
N GLY A 184 -20.32 13.83 11.03
CA GLY A 184 -20.17 15.23 10.63
C GLY A 184 -20.34 16.16 11.82
N VAL A 185 -21.49 16.82 11.96
CA VAL A 185 -21.80 17.64 13.15
C VAL A 185 -22.27 16.80 14.34
N GLY A 186 -22.10 15.48 14.27
CA GLY A 186 -22.53 14.56 15.30
C GLY A 186 -21.59 14.51 16.50
N SER A 187 -21.64 13.39 17.22
CA SER A 187 -20.94 13.20 18.50
C SER A 187 -19.66 12.38 18.37
N GLN A 188 -19.47 11.69 17.23
CA GLN A 188 -18.27 10.90 17.00
C GLN A 188 -17.13 11.82 16.54
N PRO A 189 -15.92 11.69 17.11
CA PRO A 189 -14.80 12.47 16.62
C PRO A 189 -14.37 11.97 15.23
N ALA A 190 -13.85 12.90 14.43
CA ALA A 190 -13.15 12.55 13.20
C ALA A 190 -12.00 11.56 13.47
N ALA A 191 -11.78 10.65 12.52
CA ALA A 191 -10.76 9.63 12.62
C ALA A 191 -9.76 9.75 11.46
N ASP A 192 -8.48 9.78 11.81
CA ASP A 192 -7.38 9.62 10.87
C ASP A 192 -7.15 8.13 10.63
N LEU A 193 -7.32 7.74 9.38
CA LEU A 193 -7.22 6.36 8.91
C LEU A 193 -5.97 6.23 8.06
N THR A 194 -5.03 5.40 8.48
CA THR A 194 -3.81 5.13 7.72
C THR A 194 -3.66 3.65 7.41
N PHE A 195 -3.35 3.36 6.14
CA PHE A 195 -3.00 2.03 5.66
C PHE A 195 -1.63 2.10 4.99
N GLU A 196 -0.75 1.15 5.31
CA GLU A 196 0.54 1.01 4.64
C GLU A 196 0.85 -0.43 4.23
N ARG A 197 1.59 -0.58 3.14
CA ARG A 197 2.05 -1.88 2.66
C ARG A 197 3.38 -1.75 1.91
N ARG A 198 4.31 -2.66 2.19
CA ARG A 198 5.54 -2.83 1.40
C ARG A 198 5.29 -3.70 0.17
N ASN A 199 5.96 -3.41 -0.93
CA ASN A 199 6.05 -4.28 -2.10
C ASN A 199 7.37 -4.04 -2.87
N GLY A 200 7.57 -4.74 -3.98
CA GLY A 200 8.76 -4.62 -4.82
C GLY A 200 9.73 -5.77 -4.61
N THR A 201 11.04 -5.51 -4.73
CA THR A 201 12.08 -6.57 -4.69
C THR A 201 12.04 -7.43 -3.43
N LEU A 202 11.82 -6.81 -2.25
CA LEU A 202 11.71 -7.54 -0.97
C LEU A 202 10.31 -8.08 -0.67
N GLY A 203 9.36 -7.91 -1.60
CA GLY A 203 7.98 -8.37 -1.45
C GLY A 203 7.21 -7.74 -0.29
N PRO A 204 6.01 -8.27 0.02
CA PRO A 204 5.20 -7.84 1.15
C PRO A 204 5.94 -7.97 2.49
N TYR A 205 5.77 -6.99 3.37
CA TYR A 205 6.26 -7.07 4.75
C TYR A 205 5.20 -7.73 5.64
N THR A 206 5.58 -8.79 6.35
CA THR A 206 4.71 -9.60 7.21
C THR A 206 5.06 -9.53 8.70
N GLY A 207 5.99 -8.66 9.12
CA GLY A 207 6.20 -8.37 10.54
C GLY A 207 4.89 -7.92 11.20
N SER A 208 4.74 -8.13 12.52
CA SER A 208 3.55 -7.89 13.36
C SER A 208 2.54 -6.95 12.70
N ARG A 209 1.65 -7.52 11.87
CA ARG A 209 0.70 -6.87 10.94
C ARG A 209 0.94 -5.36 10.73
N ALA A 210 1.49 -4.98 9.57
CA ALA A 210 1.61 -3.58 9.11
C ALA A 210 0.47 -2.71 9.69
N PRO A 211 0.78 -1.69 10.51
CA PRO A 211 -0.20 -1.07 11.38
C PRO A 211 -1.29 -0.39 10.56
N GLN A 212 -2.52 -0.90 10.68
CA GLN A 212 -3.72 -0.11 10.43
C GLN A 212 -3.92 0.76 11.66
N ALA A 213 -3.37 1.97 11.64
CA ALA A 213 -3.58 2.92 12.71
C ALA A 213 -4.88 3.69 12.44
N ARG A 214 -5.83 3.59 13.38
CA ARG A 214 -6.95 4.52 13.51
C ARG A 214 -6.63 5.40 14.71
N SER A 215 -6.45 6.69 14.48
CA SER A 215 -6.29 7.68 15.54
C SER A 215 -7.51 8.58 15.52
N ALA A 216 -8.21 8.73 16.64
CA ALA A 216 -9.26 9.74 16.74
C ALA A 216 -8.59 11.12 16.92
N SER A 217 -8.92 12.09 16.07
CA SER A 217 -8.45 13.45 16.22
C SER A 217 -9.35 14.18 17.21
N GLY A 218 -9.16 13.93 18.50
CA GLY A 218 -9.85 14.59 19.60
C GLY A 218 -8.85 14.99 20.68
N SER A 219 -8.89 16.25 21.09
CA SER A 219 -7.93 16.92 21.99
C SER A 219 -7.80 16.26 23.37
N ASP A 220 -6.63 15.70 23.69
CA ASP A 220 -6.26 15.45 25.08
C ASP A 220 -5.63 16.71 25.69
N SER A 221 -6.46 17.50 26.37
CA SER A 221 -6.00 18.49 27.34
C SER A 221 -6.36 18.06 28.76
N VAL A 222 -5.28 17.77 29.51
CA VAL A 222 -5.06 17.96 30.95
C VAL A 222 -5.78 17.04 31.95
N GLY A 223 -4.95 16.23 32.62
CA GLY A 223 -4.85 16.24 34.08
C GLY A 223 -5.16 14.93 34.79
N THR A 224 -4.16 14.33 35.44
CA THR A 224 -4.17 14.07 36.90
C THR A 224 -2.74 13.72 37.33
N ALA A 225 -2.13 14.60 38.14
CA ALA A 225 -0.93 14.27 38.90
C ALA A 225 -1.30 13.22 39.96
N GLY A 226 -0.73 12.02 39.85
CA GLY A 226 -0.91 10.95 40.83
C GLY A 226 0.04 11.13 42.02
N THR A 227 -0.52 11.51 43.16
CA THR A 227 0.12 11.48 44.48
C THR A 227 0.49 10.03 44.83
N ALA A 228 1.79 9.74 44.97
CA ALA A 228 2.28 8.46 45.47
C ALA A 228 2.34 8.49 47.00
N VAL A 229 1.58 7.61 47.67
CA VAL A 229 1.80 7.25 49.08
C VAL A 229 2.34 5.83 49.09
N SER A 230 3.63 5.70 49.40
CA SER A 230 4.31 4.41 49.59
C SER A 230 3.97 3.84 50.96
N ALA A 231 3.42 2.63 50.99
CA ALA A 231 3.44 1.76 52.16
C ALA A 231 4.47 0.64 51.90
N ALA A 232 5.60 0.69 52.60
CA ALA A 232 6.56 -0.40 52.64
C ALA A 232 6.31 -1.21 53.91
N ALA A 233 6.08 -2.51 53.74
CA ALA A 233 6.11 -3.50 54.80
C ALA A 233 7.48 -4.19 54.77
N SER A 234 8.25 -4.06 55.84
CA SER A 234 9.20 -5.02 56.44
C SER A 234 9.79 -4.39 57.69
#